data_AF-A0A4Y7RMG5-F1
#
_entry.id   AF-A0A4Y7RMG5-F1
#
_cell.length_a   1.000
_cell.length_b   1.000
_cell.length_c   1.000
_cell.angle_alpha   90.00
_cell.angle_beta   90.00
_cell.angle_gamma   90.00
#
_symmetry.space_group_name_H-M   'P 1'
#
loop_
_entity.id
_entity.type
_entity.pdbx_description
1 polymer ?
#
loop_
_entity_poly.entity_id
_entity_poly.type
_entity_poly.pdbx_seq_one_letter_code
_entity_poly.pdbx_strand_id
1 'polypeptide(L)'
;MKQFLAALDCRSRAVWWHMCCHGHASIGDLARAAGLDSDMEVLLCLRQVINPIATDTFGEPVIEFVSCRVDQDTGEKIYFHWWLKPAFWLQPVKGQPLVDVFETGNELVVIVDLGNKVDSCHPEVTCRNGIVMIRFDHSRSR
;
A
#
# COMPACT_ATOMS: atom_id res chain seq x y z
N MET A 1 13.79 -0.63 7.15
CA MET A 1 12.85 -0.16 6.10
C MET A 1 13.38 -0.36 4.68
N LYS A 2 14.50 0.25 4.26
CA LYS A 2 15.03 0.08 2.89
C LYS A 2 15.27 -1.38 2.47
N GLN A 3 15.91 -2.18 3.33
CA GLN A 3 16.18 -3.61 3.07
C GLN A 3 14.89 -4.42 2.94
N PHE A 4 13.94 -4.21 3.84
CA PHE A 4 12.61 -4.84 3.79
C PHE A 4 11.91 -4.54 2.45
N LEU A 5 11.81 -3.26 2.08
CA LEU A 5 11.16 -2.84 0.82
C LEU A 5 11.85 -3.39 -0.44
N ALA A 6 13.18 -3.51 -0.42
CA ALA A 6 13.95 -4.07 -1.53
C ALA A 6 13.75 -5.59 -1.70
N ALA A 7 13.28 -6.29 -0.67
CA ALA A 7 13.00 -7.71 -0.72
C ALA A 7 11.55 -8.04 -1.16
N LEU A 8 10.66 -7.04 -1.23
CA LEU A 8 9.29 -7.22 -1.70
C LEU A 8 9.21 -7.10 -3.23
N ASP A 9 8.42 -7.97 -3.85
CA ASP A 9 7.98 -7.79 -5.23
C ASP A 9 7.00 -6.61 -5.38
N CYS A 10 6.70 -6.24 -6.61
CA CYS A 10 5.87 -5.07 -6.90
C CYS A 10 4.46 -5.13 -6.28
N ARG A 11 3.83 -6.30 -6.26
CA ARG A 11 2.47 -6.49 -5.72
C ARG A 11 2.49 -6.49 -4.20
N SER A 12 3.46 -7.17 -3.60
CA SER A 12 3.70 -7.16 -2.15
C SER A 12 3.99 -5.75 -1.63
N ARG A 13 4.72 -4.95 -2.41
CA ARG A 13 5.02 -3.56 -2.07
C ARG A 13 3.81 -2.64 -2.20
N ALA A 14 2.90 -2.90 -3.15
CA ALA A 14 1.61 -2.21 -3.25
C ALA A 14 0.71 -2.51 -2.04
N VAL A 15 0.60 -3.78 -1.63
CA VAL A 15 -0.12 -4.18 -0.39
C VAL A 15 0.48 -3.44 0.83
N TRP A 16 1.81 -3.46 0.96
CA TRP A 16 2.50 -2.77 2.05
C TRP A 16 2.17 -1.28 2.11
N TRP A 17 2.26 -0.57 0.99
CA TRP A 17 1.99 0.88 0.98
C TRP A 17 0.53 1.21 1.26
N HIS A 18 -0.40 0.42 0.73
CA HIS A 18 -1.81 0.58 1.06
C HIS A 18 -2.04 0.48 2.58
N MET A 19 -1.40 -0.50 3.23
CA MET A 19 -1.46 -0.67 4.68
C MET A 19 -0.78 0.48 5.45
N CYS A 20 0.33 1.03 4.96
CA CYS A 20 0.95 2.20 5.58
C CYS A 20 0.05 3.43 5.54
N CYS A 21 -0.68 3.64 4.44
CA CYS A 21 -1.56 4.80 4.29
C CYS A 21 -2.86 4.69 5.10
N HIS A 22 -3.41 3.48 5.23
CA HIS A 22 -4.74 3.27 5.82
C HIS A 22 -4.72 2.63 7.21
N GLY A 23 -3.59 2.04 7.63
CA GLY A 23 -3.44 1.31 8.90
C GLY A 23 -4.12 -0.06 8.91
N HIS A 24 -5.26 -0.21 8.24
CA HIS A 24 -5.99 -1.46 8.09
C HIS A 24 -6.72 -1.56 6.75
N ALA A 25 -7.04 -2.77 6.31
CA ALA A 25 -7.82 -2.99 5.11
C ALA A 25 -8.58 -4.34 5.14
N SER A 26 -9.70 -4.40 4.42
CA SER A 26 -10.30 -5.68 4.09
C SER A 26 -9.42 -6.42 3.08
N ILE A 27 -9.59 -7.74 2.98
CA ILE A 27 -8.83 -8.52 2.00
C ILE A 27 -9.11 -8.10 0.56
N GLY A 28 -10.37 -7.74 0.25
CA GLY A 28 -10.77 -7.27 -1.08
C GLY A 28 -10.19 -5.90 -1.42
N ASP A 29 -10.00 -5.02 -0.43
CA ASP A 29 -9.35 -3.73 -0.66
C ASP A 29 -7.85 -3.92 -0.97
N LEU A 30 -7.19 -4.85 -0.29
CA LEU A 30 -5.80 -5.22 -0.60
C LEU A 30 -5.66 -5.83 -1.99
N ALA A 31 -6.60 -6.69 -2.39
CA ALA A 31 -6.60 -7.26 -3.75
C ALA A 31 -6.71 -6.16 -4.80
N ARG A 32 -7.65 -5.22 -4.62
CA ARG A 32 -7.85 -4.08 -5.51
C ARG A 32 -6.63 -3.17 -5.55
N ALA A 33 -6.03 -2.86 -4.40
CA ALA A 33 -4.88 -1.98 -4.30
C ALA A 33 -3.63 -2.54 -5.00
N ALA A 34 -3.44 -3.86 -4.97
CA ALA A 34 -2.29 -4.52 -5.57
C ALA A 34 -2.54 -5.08 -6.97
N GLY A 35 -3.75 -4.91 -7.53
CA GLY A 35 -4.12 -5.49 -8.82
C GLY A 35 -4.06 -7.02 -8.83
N LEU A 36 -4.45 -7.65 -7.72
CA LEU A 36 -4.51 -9.10 -7.57
C LEU A 36 -5.88 -9.64 -7.98
N ASP A 37 -5.89 -10.86 -8.52
CA ASP A 37 -7.09 -11.45 -9.12
C ASP A 37 -8.00 -12.12 -8.08
N SER A 38 -7.48 -12.37 -6.87
CA SER A 38 -8.27 -13.00 -5.80
C SER A 38 -7.78 -12.70 -4.38
N ASP A 39 -8.68 -12.86 -3.42
CA ASP A 39 -8.38 -12.84 -1.99
C ASP A 39 -7.30 -13.86 -1.60
N MET A 40 -7.26 -15.02 -2.27
CA MET A 40 -6.26 -16.05 -1.99
C MET A 40 -4.84 -15.57 -2.32
N GLU A 41 -4.67 -14.80 -3.39
CA GLU A 41 -3.36 -14.23 -3.72
C GLU A 41 -2.91 -13.22 -2.66
N VAL A 42 -3.83 -12.44 -2.09
CA VAL A 42 -3.54 -11.56 -0.96
C VAL A 42 -3.08 -12.37 0.26
N LEU A 43 -3.74 -13.48 0.57
CA LEU A 43 -3.32 -14.36 1.68
C LEU A 43 -1.93 -14.92 1.47
N LEU A 44 -1.60 -15.34 0.24
CA LEU A 44 -0.27 -15.84 -0.11
C LEU A 44 0.77 -14.72 0.03
N CYS A 45 0.48 -13.53 -0.50
CA CYS A 45 1.33 -12.35 -0.37
C CYS A 45 1.64 -12.03 1.10
N LEU A 46 0.62 -11.96 1.96
CA LEU A 46 0.81 -11.69 3.39
C LEU A 46 1.58 -12.81 4.10
N ARG A 47 1.23 -14.08 3.86
CA ARG A 47 1.75 -15.23 4.63
C ARG A 47 3.09 -15.76 4.13
N GLN A 48 3.42 -15.58 2.85
CA GLN A 48 4.61 -16.16 2.22
C GLN A 48 5.66 -15.10 1.87
N VAL A 49 5.26 -13.82 1.73
CA VAL A 49 6.18 -12.75 1.34
C VAL A 49 6.31 -11.71 2.44
N ILE A 50 5.26 -10.92 2.70
CA ILE A 50 5.37 -9.73 3.57
C ILE A 50 5.73 -10.11 5.01
N ASN A 51 4.94 -10.95 5.68
CA ASN A 51 5.20 -11.28 7.08
C ASN A 51 6.47 -12.11 7.29
N PRO A 52 6.83 -13.08 6.41
CA PRO A 52 8.13 -13.75 6.50
C PRO A 52 9.30 -12.79 6.37
N ILE A 53 9.34 -11.94 5.34
CA ILE A 53 10.43 -10.97 5.14
C ILE A 53 10.47 -9.96 6.29
N ALA A 54 9.32 -9.56 6.81
CA ALA A 54 9.24 -8.71 8.00
C ALA A 54 9.78 -9.41 9.25
N THR A 55 9.50 -10.70 9.42
CA THR A 55 10.03 -11.49 10.54
C THR A 55 11.54 -11.59 10.45
N ASP A 56 12.09 -11.80 9.26
CA ASP A 56 13.53 -11.85 9.04
C ASP A 56 14.20 -10.49 9.25
N THR A 57 13.52 -9.39 8.90
CA THR A 57 14.10 -8.04 8.98
C THR A 57 13.91 -7.37 10.36
N PHE A 58 12.77 -7.61 11.00
CA PHE A 58 12.32 -6.89 12.20
C PHE A 58 12.11 -7.82 13.41
N GLY A 59 12.19 -9.14 13.23
CA GLY A 59 11.99 -10.14 14.28
C GLY A 59 10.53 -10.53 14.51
N GLU A 60 9.57 -9.93 13.80
CA GLU A 60 8.14 -10.23 13.94
C GLU A 60 7.33 -9.95 12.67
N PRO A 61 6.15 -10.57 12.49
CA PRO A 61 5.21 -10.20 11.44
C PRO A 61 4.67 -8.79 11.65
N VAL A 62 4.44 -8.07 10.56
CA VAL A 62 4.02 -6.65 10.56
C VAL A 62 2.53 -6.46 10.36
N ILE A 63 1.87 -7.40 9.68
CA ILE A 63 0.44 -7.37 9.37
C ILE A 63 -0.25 -8.57 10.03
N GLU A 64 -1.35 -8.31 10.73
CA GLU A 64 -2.11 -9.35 11.43
C GLU A 64 -3.60 -9.29 11.08
N PHE A 65 -4.26 -10.45 11.06
CA PHE A 65 -5.70 -10.50 10.92
C PHE A 65 -6.36 -10.29 12.27
N VAL A 66 -7.35 -9.40 12.33
CA VAL A 66 -8.11 -9.13 13.54
C VAL A 66 -9.60 -9.21 13.24
N SER A 67 -10.28 -10.12 13.93
CA SER A 67 -11.73 -10.32 13.78
C SER A 67 -12.52 -9.10 14.19
N CYS A 68 -12.03 -8.33 15.17
CA CYS A 68 -12.62 -7.07 15.58
C CYS A 68 -11.61 -6.17 16.30
N ARG A 69 -11.50 -4.91 15.86
CA ARG A 69 -10.70 -3.87 16.51
C ARG A 69 -11.37 -2.51 16.31
N VAL A 70 -11.23 -1.62 17.28
CA VAL A 70 -11.66 -0.23 17.15
C VAL A 70 -10.56 0.55 16.44
N ASP A 71 -10.92 1.24 15.38
CA ASP A 71 -10.05 2.23 14.75
C ASP A 71 -9.88 3.42 15.70
N GLN A 72 -8.63 3.75 16.03
CA GLN A 72 -8.32 4.81 16.99
C GLN A 72 -8.59 6.21 16.43
N ASP A 73 -8.55 6.37 15.10
CA ASP A 73 -8.74 7.67 14.46
C ASP A 73 -10.22 8.02 14.32
N THR A 74 -11.05 7.04 13.98
CA THR A 74 -12.50 7.24 13.75
C THR A 74 -13.38 6.84 14.95
N GLY A 75 -12.87 5.97 15.83
CA GLY A 75 -13.65 5.36 16.92
C GLY A 75 -14.58 4.24 16.44
N GLU A 76 -14.56 3.90 15.15
CA GLU A 76 -15.44 2.89 14.57
C GLU A 76 -14.96 1.48 14.91
N LYS A 77 -15.93 0.56 15.07
CA LYS A 77 -15.65 -0.85 15.31
C LYS A 77 -15.56 -1.59 13.98
N ILE A 78 -14.35 -1.95 13.59
CA ILE A 78 -14.05 -2.61 12.33
C ILE A 78 -13.94 -4.12 12.54
N TYR A 79 -14.50 -4.89 11.60
CA TYR A 79 -14.55 -6.35 11.67
C TYR A 79 -13.80 -6.99 10.51
N PHE A 80 -13.15 -8.11 10.78
CA PHE A 80 -12.50 -8.98 9.79
C PHE A 80 -11.51 -8.25 8.86
N HIS A 81 -10.69 -7.37 9.43
CA HIS A 81 -9.67 -6.62 8.70
C HIS A 81 -8.26 -7.15 9.00
N TRP A 82 -7.35 -6.89 8.06
CA TRP A 82 -5.92 -6.96 8.28
C TRP A 82 -5.43 -5.62 8.82
N TRP A 83 -4.53 -5.66 9.79
CA TRP A 83 -4.03 -4.49 10.50
C TRP A 83 -2.51 -4.46 10.45
N LEU A 84 -1.98 -3.29 10.11
CA LEU A 84 -0.57 -2.99 10.29
C LEU A 84 -0.33 -2.76 11.79
N LYS A 85 0.73 -3.33 12.33
CA LYS A 85 1.11 -3.07 13.72
C LYS A 85 1.51 -1.61 13.92
N PRO A 86 1.09 -0.94 15.01
CA PRO A 86 1.37 0.49 15.25
C PRO A 86 2.84 0.89 15.12
N ALA A 87 3.78 0.02 15.48
CA ALA A 87 5.22 0.27 15.37
C ALA A 87 5.70 0.53 13.92
N PHE A 88 4.91 0.13 12.93
CA PHE A 88 5.23 0.24 11.50
C PHE A 88 4.36 1.27 10.78
N TRP A 89 3.50 1.99 11.50
CA TRP A 89 2.65 3.01 10.91
C TRP A 89 3.53 4.16 10.43
N LEU A 90 3.46 4.42 9.12
CA LEU A 90 4.01 5.61 8.51
C LEU A 90 2.82 6.53 8.28
N GLN A 91 2.52 7.41 9.24
CA GLN A 91 1.55 8.47 8.95
C GLN A 91 2.16 9.33 7.83
N PRO A 92 1.55 9.38 6.63
CA PRO A 92 2.00 10.29 5.60
C PRO A 92 1.94 11.70 6.16
N VAL A 93 2.96 12.53 5.87
CA VAL A 93 2.89 13.95 6.23
C VAL A 93 1.66 14.53 5.55
N LYS A 94 0.68 15.01 6.33
CA LYS A 94 -0.59 15.53 5.81
C LYS A 94 -0.33 16.50 4.65
N GLY A 95 -0.85 16.15 3.47
CA GLY A 95 -0.77 16.98 2.27
C GLY A 95 0.38 16.66 1.30
N GLN A 96 1.23 15.67 1.57
CA GLN A 96 2.21 15.16 0.61
C GLN A 96 1.82 13.77 0.12
N PRO A 97 1.82 13.51 -1.21
CA PRO A 97 1.58 12.17 -1.73
C PRO A 97 2.72 11.25 -1.33
N LEU A 98 2.39 10.03 -0.89
CA LEU A 98 3.39 9.00 -0.72
C LEU A 98 3.79 8.51 -2.10
N VAL A 99 5.08 8.61 -2.42
CA VAL A 99 5.63 8.15 -3.70
C VAL A 99 6.77 7.18 -3.42
N ASP A 100 6.67 5.98 -3.99
CA ASP A 100 7.76 5.01 -4.00
C ASP A 100 8.11 4.64 -5.45
N VAL A 101 9.40 4.72 -5.77
CA VAL A 101 9.93 4.45 -7.10
C VAL A 101 10.99 3.37 -6.96
N PHE A 102 10.82 2.27 -7.68
CA PHE A 102 11.76 1.16 -7.64
C PHE A 102 11.76 0.40 -8.97
N GLU A 103 12.88 -0.30 -9.23
CA GLU A 103 13.03 -1.15 -10.40
C GLU A 103 12.72 -2.60 -10.01
N THR A 104 11.96 -3.29 -10.86
CA THR A 104 11.68 -4.73 -10.75
C THR A 104 12.02 -5.39 -12.09
N GLY A 105 13.17 -6.06 -12.15
CA GLY A 105 13.67 -6.64 -13.40
C GLY A 105 13.92 -5.57 -14.46
N ASN A 106 13.11 -5.57 -15.54
CA ASN A 106 13.18 -4.59 -16.63
C ASN A 106 12.09 -3.50 -16.52
N GLU A 107 11.37 -3.44 -15.41
CA GLU A 107 10.23 -2.53 -15.20
C GLU A 107 10.57 -1.47 -14.14
N LEU A 108 10.23 -0.21 -14.41
CA LEU A 108 10.23 0.86 -13.42
C LEU A 108 8.81 0.97 -12.84
N VAL A 109 8.67 0.74 -11.55
CA VAL A 109 7.39 0.79 -10.84
C VAL A 109 7.32 2.05 -10.00
N VAL A 110 6.22 2.79 -10.14
CA VAL A 110 5.92 3.98 -9.34
C VAL A 110 4.62 3.73 -8.61
N ILE A 111 4.67 3.69 -7.27
CA ILE A 111 3.49 3.60 -6.41
C ILE A 111 3.23 5.00 -5.87
N VAL A 112 2.01 5.51 -6.09
CA VAL A 112 1.57 6.81 -5.59
C VAL A 112 0.28 6.63 -4.81
N ASP A 113 0.28 7.05 -3.55
CA ASP A 113 -0.95 7.26 -2.81
C ASP A 113 -1.43 8.70 -2.97
N LEU A 114 -2.65 8.86 -3.47
CA LEU A 114 -3.28 10.17 -3.71
C LEU A 114 -4.23 10.57 -2.58
N GLY A 115 -4.33 9.76 -1.52
CA GLY A 115 -5.26 9.92 -0.41
C GLY A 115 -6.73 9.75 -0.83
N ASN A 116 -7.65 10.41 -0.12
CA ASN A 116 -9.11 10.30 -0.30
C ASN A 116 -9.67 10.86 -1.64
N LYS A 117 -8.85 11.02 -2.68
CA LYS A 117 -9.23 11.52 -4.01
C LYS A 117 -9.43 10.38 -5.02
N VAL A 118 -9.97 9.26 -4.56
CA VAL A 118 -10.02 7.98 -5.28
C VAL A 118 -11.01 8.02 -6.46
N ASP A 119 -12.07 8.82 -6.38
CA ASP A 119 -13.22 8.67 -7.29
C ASP A 119 -13.14 9.45 -8.62
N SER A 120 -12.07 10.21 -8.89
CA SER A 120 -11.98 11.00 -10.14
C SER A 120 -10.58 11.23 -10.70
N CYS A 121 -9.57 10.48 -10.23
CA CYS A 121 -8.21 10.70 -10.69
C CYS A 121 -7.83 9.77 -11.86
N HIS A 122 -7.91 10.28 -13.08
CA HIS A 122 -7.32 9.64 -14.25
C HIS A 122 -5.92 10.21 -14.49
N PRO A 123 -4.84 9.45 -14.22
CA PRO A 123 -3.51 9.93 -14.52
C PRO A 123 -3.32 10.11 -16.03
N GLU A 124 -2.86 11.28 -16.44
CA GLU A 124 -2.34 11.46 -17.79
C GLU A 124 -0.87 11.04 -17.81
N VAL A 125 -0.54 10.06 -18.65
CA VAL A 125 0.83 9.61 -18.85
C VAL A 125 1.30 10.12 -20.21
N THR A 126 2.37 10.93 -20.19
CA THR A 126 3.03 11.40 -21.42
C THR A 126 4.48 10.93 -21.44
N CYS A 127 4.94 10.51 -22.62
CA CYS A 127 6.33 10.15 -22.85
C CYS A 127 6.87 10.99 -24.01
N ARG A 128 7.86 11.85 -23.74
CA ARG A 128 8.50 12.71 -24.77
C ARG A 128 10.00 12.73 -24.54
N ASN A 129 10.78 12.45 -25.59
CA ASN A 129 12.25 12.46 -25.56
C ASN A 129 12.86 11.61 -24.42
N GLY A 130 12.26 10.46 -24.10
CA GLY A 130 12.72 9.58 -23.02
C GLY A 130 12.34 10.03 -21.60
N ILE A 131 11.54 11.10 -21.47
CA ILE A 131 11.01 11.57 -20.19
C ILE A 131 9.56 11.13 -20.07
N VAL A 132 9.26 10.35 -19.01
CA VAL A 132 7.89 9.98 -18.63
C VAL A 132 7.39 10.96 -17.59
N MET A 133 6.22 11.53 -17.84
CA MET A 133 5.52 12.43 -16.92
C MET A 133 4.13 11.86 -16.62
N ILE A 134 3.89 11.57 -15.35
CA ILE A 134 2.59 11.13 -14.82
C ILE A 134 1.96 12.34 -14.13
N ARG A 135 0.83 12.82 -14.64
CA ARG A 135 0.13 13.99 -14.13
C ARG A 135 -1.22 13.58 -13.56
N PHE A 136 -1.45 13.95 -12.30
CA PHE A 136 -2.73 13.78 -11.61
C PHE A 136 -3.41 15.14 -11.55
N ASP A 137 -4.65 15.24 -12.03
CA ASP A 137 -5.39 16.49 -11.94
C ASP A 137 -5.91 16.67 -10.51
N HIS A 138 -5.56 17.80 -9.89
CA HIS A 138 -6.02 18.16 -8.56
C HIS A 138 -7.16 19.17 -8.70
N SER A 139 -8.28 18.76 -9.27
CA SER A 139 -9.49 19.57 -9.19
C SER A 139 -9.84 19.76 -7.71
N ARG A 140 -9.70 20.99 -7.22
CA ARG A 140 -10.09 21.40 -5.87
C ARG A 140 -11.56 21.06 -5.65
N SER A 141 -11.85 20.08 -4.80
CA SER A 141 -13.16 19.97 -4.17
C SER A 141 -13.36 21.26 -3.36
N ARG A 142 -14.33 22.08 -3.78
CA ARG A 142 -14.82 23.25 -3.05
C ARG A 142 -15.45 22.84 -1.73
#